data_AF-A0AAV4EBR8-F1
#
_entry.id   AF-A0AAV4EBR8-F1
#
_cell.length_a   1.000
_cell.length_b   1.000
_cell.length_c   1.000
_cell.angle_alpha   90.00
_cell.angle_beta   90.00
_cell.angle_gamma   90.00
#
_symmetry.space_group_name_H-M   'P 1'
#
loop_
_entity.id
_entity.type
_entity.pdbx_description
1 polymer ?
#
loop_
_entity_poly.entity_id
_entity_poly.type
_entity_poly.pdbx_seq_one_letter_code
_entity_poly.pdbx_strand_id
1 'polypeptide(L)'
;MPQTVRWPARWLDLEVCLSVWSSQLLQVHDACVVRGQLVLSLGRVMGVAVVVVVVVKVVVDITLVVEKAVIVVVVVIKVVVVVAEKVEVVVVVVVVVVEVVVVEVVVVLVVVVVVVVVDVVVILLPLIVVAAVAEVVVTTAVAEIVAVVVTVVVGVLVVAVFIVAVVVLFVFVVAVSLEAVVIVITLVTVALEAVVVGAIVVLVVVLPVKVVIKVEAAVVVVVVVVVVVLVVVVVVVVVVVVVVVMVVVIIVIVVLVLVVVVVVAIFVAEEVVAVTAAV
;
A
#
# COMPACT_ATOMS: atom_id res chain seq x y z
N MET A 1 78.31 -34.24 -0.73
CA MET A 1 78.61 -32.80 -0.61
C MET A 1 79.00 -32.25 -1.97
N PRO A 2 78.73 -30.98 -2.32
CA PRO A 2 77.48 -30.21 -2.28
C PRO A 2 77.02 -29.81 -3.71
N GLN A 3 75.89 -29.11 -3.78
CA GLN A 3 75.11 -28.75 -4.98
C GLN A 3 75.79 -27.75 -5.93
N THR A 4 75.49 -27.83 -7.24
CA THR A 4 75.22 -26.63 -8.04
C THR A 4 74.33 -26.95 -9.25
N VAL A 5 73.21 -26.24 -9.27
CA VAL A 5 72.14 -26.21 -10.25
C VAL A 5 72.71 -25.95 -11.65
N ARG A 6 72.65 -26.96 -12.53
CA ARG A 6 72.81 -26.73 -13.98
C ARG A 6 71.44 -26.38 -14.54
N TRP A 7 71.23 -25.08 -14.65
CA TRP A 7 70.27 -24.41 -15.53
C TRP A 7 69.91 -25.32 -16.73
N PRO A 8 68.64 -25.68 -16.96
CA PRO A 8 68.27 -26.22 -18.26
C PRO A 8 68.55 -25.14 -19.29
N ALA A 9 69.55 -25.41 -20.14
CA ALA A 9 70.04 -24.64 -21.26
C ALA A 9 68.92 -24.34 -22.28
N ARG A 10 67.95 -23.50 -21.92
CA ARG A 10 66.79 -23.14 -22.75
C ARG A 10 66.63 -21.63 -22.94
N TRP A 11 67.62 -20.85 -22.53
CA TRP A 11 67.70 -19.41 -22.79
C TRP A 11 68.90 -19.03 -23.66
N LEU A 12 69.76 -19.98 -24.02
CA LEU A 12 71.05 -19.73 -24.67
C LEU A 12 71.20 -20.60 -25.92
N ASP A 13 70.26 -20.49 -26.86
CA ASP A 13 70.36 -21.18 -28.16
C ASP A 13 69.66 -20.40 -29.30
N LEU A 14 69.40 -19.09 -29.14
CA LEU A 14 69.06 -18.24 -30.29
C LEU A 14 70.29 -17.54 -30.87
N GLU A 15 71.30 -17.25 -30.04
CA GLU A 15 72.50 -16.52 -30.43
C GLU A 15 73.55 -17.44 -31.07
N VAL A 16 73.56 -18.73 -30.73
CA VAL A 16 74.50 -19.73 -31.27
C VAL A 16 74.18 -20.12 -32.72
N CYS A 17 72.93 -19.96 -33.19
CA CYS A 17 72.56 -20.22 -34.58
C CYS A 17 72.99 -19.12 -35.56
N LEU A 18 73.34 -17.91 -35.08
CA LEU A 18 73.69 -16.77 -35.93
C LEU A 18 75.20 -16.58 -36.14
N SER A 19 76.05 -17.19 -35.32
CA SER A 19 77.51 -16.97 -35.38
C SER A 19 78.29 -17.97 -36.26
N VAL A 20 77.63 -18.86 -37.00
CA VAL A 20 78.28 -19.84 -37.89
C VAL A 20 78.08 -19.42 -39.34
N TRP A 21 78.71 -18.32 -39.74
CA TRP A 21 78.73 -17.82 -41.13
C TRP A 21 80.17 -17.76 -41.65
N SER A 22 80.88 -18.88 -41.60
CA SER A 22 82.03 -19.07 -42.49
C SER A 22 82.39 -20.54 -42.61
N SER A 23 82.19 -21.06 -43.82
CA SER A 23 82.80 -22.26 -44.42
C SER A 23 82.48 -23.63 -43.81
N GLN A 24 81.72 -24.39 -44.61
CA GLN A 24 81.48 -25.84 -44.60
C GLN A 24 80.60 -26.41 -43.48
N LEU A 25 79.28 -26.51 -43.69
CA LEU A 25 78.38 -27.43 -42.96
C LEU A 25 76.97 -27.46 -43.58
N LEU A 26 76.71 -28.42 -44.48
CA LEU A 26 75.37 -28.60 -45.08
C LEU A 26 74.53 -29.71 -44.39
N GLN A 27 75.02 -30.36 -43.31
CA GLN A 27 74.35 -31.52 -42.70
C GLN A 27 73.99 -31.39 -41.21
N VAL A 28 74.35 -30.29 -40.52
CA VAL A 28 73.94 -30.04 -39.12
C VAL A 28 72.73 -29.09 -39.03
N HIS A 29 72.31 -28.51 -40.16
CA HIS A 29 71.12 -27.67 -40.23
C HIS A 29 69.81 -28.46 -39.99
N ASP A 30 69.72 -29.71 -40.45
CA ASP A 30 68.43 -30.43 -40.43
C ASP A 30 68.03 -30.90 -39.02
N ALA A 31 68.97 -31.34 -38.19
CA ALA A 31 68.66 -31.85 -36.86
C ALA A 31 68.21 -30.75 -35.88
N CYS A 32 68.70 -29.52 -36.04
CA CYS A 32 68.36 -28.38 -35.19
C CYS A 32 67.00 -27.76 -35.60
N VAL A 33 66.74 -27.66 -36.90
CA VAL A 33 65.45 -27.18 -37.42
C VAL A 33 64.30 -28.11 -37.00
N VAL A 34 64.47 -29.44 -37.09
CA VAL A 34 63.40 -30.40 -36.74
C VAL A 34 63.07 -30.38 -35.24
N ARG A 35 64.05 -30.21 -34.34
CA ARG A 35 63.80 -30.12 -32.89
C ARG A 35 63.20 -28.76 -32.48
N GLY A 36 63.60 -27.66 -33.12
CA GLY A 36 62.99 -26.34 -32.91
C GLY A 36 61.52 -26.28 -33.38
N GLN A 37 61.20 -26.93 -34.50
CA GLN A 37 59.85 -26.96 -35.07
C GLN A 37 58.85 -27.75 -34.19
N LEU A 38 59.30 -28.81 -33.53
CA LEU A 38 58.48 -29.64 -32.63
C LEU A 38 58.11 -28.94 -31.32
N VAL A 39 58.99 -28.08 -30.78
CA VAL A 39 58.70 -27.34 -29.53
C VAL A 39 57.78 -26.14 -29.80
N LEU A 40 57.97 -25.47 -30.93
CA LEU A 40 57.10 -24.36 -31.36
C LEU A 40 55.68 -24.83 -31.71
N SER A 41 55.50 -26.04 -32.24
CA SER A 41 54.18 -26.60 -32.50
C SER A 41 53.47 -27.05 -31.22
N LEU A 42 54.14 -27.74 -30.29
CA LEU A 42 53.58 -28.14 -29.01
C LEU A 42 53.20 -26.96 -28.10
N GLY A 43 54.03 -25.91 -28.07
CA GLY A 43 53.74 -24.68 -27.30
C GLY A 43 52.51 -23.93 -27.83
N ARG A 44 52.32 -23.90 -29.15
CA ARG A 44 51.13 -23.29 -29.77
C ARG A 44 49.86 -24.10 -29.50
N VAL A 45 49.92 -25.43 -29.55
CA VAL A 45 48.74 -26.28 -29.28
C VAL A 45 48.32 -26.17 -27.81
N MET A 46 49.25 -26.16 -26.86
CA MET A 46 48.92 -25.91 -25.45
C MET A 46 48.40 -24.50 -25.20
N GLY A 47 49.02 -23.48 -25.80
CA GLY A 47 48.55 -22.08 -25.67
C GLY A 47 47.13 -21.91 -26.19
N VAL A 48 46.83 -22.48 -27.37
CA VAL A 48 45.48 -22.46 -27.95
C VAL A 48 44.51 -23.26 -27.07
N ALA A 49 44.90 -24.44 -26.58
CA ALA A 49 44.04 -25.24 -25.70
C ALA A 49 43.70 -24.49 -24.39
N VAL A 50 44.66 -23.83 -23.76
CA VAL A 50 44.43 -23.04 -22.54
C VAL A 50 43.51 -21.85 -22.82
N VAL A 51 43.74 -21.12 -23.92
CA VAL A 51 42.87 -19.99 -24.30
C VAL A 51 41.45 -20.48 -24.59
N VAL A 52 41.29 -21.58 -25.33
CA VAL A 52 39.97 -22.15 -25.63
C VAL A 52 39.27 -22.60 -24.35
N VAL A 53 39.94 -23.27 -23.42
CA VAL A 53 39.33 -23.69 -22.14
C VAL A 53 38.92 -22.49 -21.30
N VAL A 54 39.73 -21.42 -21.25
CA VAL A 54 39.39 -20.18 -20.53
C VAL A 54 38.20 -19.49 -21.19
N VAL A 55 38.18 -19.37 -22.52
CA VAL A 55 37.04 -18.77 -23.24
C VAL A 55 35.78 -19.60 -23.03
N VAL A 56 35.84 -20.93 -23.15
CA VAL A 56 34.69 -21.81 -22.94
C VAL A 56 34.18 -21.69 -21.50
N LYS A 57 35.07 -21.67 -20.49
CA LYS A 57 34.67 -21.45 -19.10
C LYS A 57 33.97 -20.10 -18.91
N VAL A 58 34.54 -19.02 -19.45
CA VAL A 58 33.95 -17.67 -19.35
C VAL A 58 32.58 -17.60 -20.03
N VAL A 59 32.43 -18.22 -21.21
CA VAL A 59 31.15 -18.29 -21.91
C VAL A 59 30.11 -19.05 -21.07
N VAL A 60 30.48 -20.20 -20.48
CA VAL A 60 29.60 -21.00 -19.63
C VAL A 60 29.18 -20.21 -18.39
N ASP A 61 30.12 -19.55 -17.70
CA ASP A 61 29.82 -18.74 -16.50
C ASP A 61 28.87 -17.57 -16.83
N ILE A 62 29.07 -16.86 -17.96
CA ILE A 62 28.19 -15.79 -18.40
C ILE A 62 26.80 -16.33 -18.74
N THR A 63 26.70 -17.43 -19.48
CA THR A 63 25.41 -18.02 -19.84
C THR A 63 24.61 -18.47 -18.61
N LEU A 64 25.26 -19.06 -17.61
CA LEU A 64 24.62 -19.46 -16.36
C LEU A 64 24.13 -18.26 -15.53
N VAL A 65 24.85 -17.14 -15.55
CA VAL A 65 24.42 -15.90 -14.88
C VAL A 65 23.22 -15.28 -15.59
N VAL A 66 23.22 -15.26 -16.94
CA VAL A 66 22.09 -14.74 -17.73
C VAL A 66 20.85 -15.59 -17.54
N GLU A 67 20.97 -16.92 -17.58
CA GLU A 67 19.84 -17.83 -17.40
C GLU A 67 19.21 -17.67 -16.00
N LYS A 68 20.04 -17.59 -14.95
CA LYS A 68 19.56 -17.31 -13.60
C LYS A 68 18.92 -15.92 -13.48
N ALA A 69 19.50 -14.89 -14.11
CA ALA A 69 18.94 -13.54 -14.09
C ALA A 69 17.57 -13.49 -14.76
N VAL A 70 17.38 -14.17 -15.89
CA VAL A 70 16.07 -14.27 -16.58
C VAL A 70 15.05 -14.96 -15.68
N ILE A 71 15.42 -16.04 -14.99
CA ILE A 71 14.51 -16.75 -14.07
C ILE A 71 14.09 -15.83 -12.93
N VAL A 72 15.04 -15.10 -12.31
CA VAL A 72 14.73 -14.15 -11.22
C VAL A 72 13.80 -13.05 -11.71
N VAL A 73 14.05 -12.46 -12.88
CA VAL A 73 13.21 -11.40 -13.46
C VAL A 73 11.80 -11.92 -13.76
N VAL A 74 11.67 -13.09 -14.39
CA VAL A 74 10.35 -13.67 -14.70
C VAL A 74 9.58 -14.01 -13.43
N VAL A 75 10.24 -14.55 -12.40
CA VAL A 75 9.61 -14.84 -11.11
C VAL A 75 9.17 -13.54 -10.43
N VAL A 76 10.02 -12.51 -10.41
CA VAL A 76 9.69 -11.21 -9.84
C VAL A 76 8.50 -10.58 -10.56
N ILE A 77 8.49 -10.55 -11.89
CA ILE A 77 7.37 -10.02 -12.68
C ILE A 77 6.09 -10.80 -12.38
N LYS A 78 6.14 -12.13 -12.36
CA LYS A 78 4.98 -12.95 -12.02
C LYS A 78 4.45 -12.65 -10.62
N VAL A 79 5.33 -12.52 -9.63
CA VAL A 79 4.94 -12.18 -8.26
C VAL A 79 4.30 -10.79 -8.20
N VAL A 80 4.88 -9.79 -8.86
CA VAL A 80 4.31 -8.43 -8.91
C VAL A 80 2.94 -8.42 -9.56
N VAL A 81 2.75 -9.14 -10.67
CA VAL A 81 1.45 -9.25 -11.35
C VAL A 81 0.42 -9.95 -10.46
N VAL A 82 0.78 -11.06 -9.81
CA VAL A 82 -0.12 -11.77 -8.90
C VAL A 82 -0.47 -10.92 -7.67
N VAL A 83 0.46 -10.12 -7.15
CA VAL A 83 0.19 -9.19 -6.05
C VAL A 83 -0.73 -8.06 -6.53
N ALA A 84 -0.49 -7.48 -7.70
CA ALA A 84 -1.36 -6.44 -8.26
C ALA A 84 -2.79 -6.94 -8.48
N GLU A 85 -2.96 -8.13 -9.07
CA GLU A 85 -4.28 -8.76 -9.27
C GLU A 85 -4.99 -9.03 -7.94
N LYS A 86 -4.25 -9.48 -6.92
CA LYS A 86 -4.82 -9.67 -5.56
C LYS A 86 -5.22 -8.34 -4.92
N VAL A 87 -4.44 -7.28 -5.11
CA VAL A 87 -4.76 -5.95 -4.56
C VAL A 87 -6.02 -5.40 -5.21
N GLU A 88 -6.20 -5.54 -6.52
CA GLU A 88 -7.44 -5.14 -7.21
C GLU A 88 -8.66 -5.88 -6.65
N VAL A 89 -8.56 -7.19 -6.46
CA VAL A 89 -9.64 -7.98 -5.85
C VAL A 89 -9.93 -7.54 -4.43
N VAL A 90 -8.90 -7.29 -3.61
CA VAL A 90 -9.09 -6.82 -2.22
C VAL A 90 -9.75 -5.44 -2.20
N VAL A 91 -9.32 -4.50 -3.04
CA VAL A 91 -9.91 -3.16 -3.10
C VAL A 91 -11.37 -3.25 -3.55
N VAL A 92 -11.69 -4.04 -4.57
CA VAL A 92 -13.07 -4.22 -5.03
C VAL A 92 -13.93 -4.87 -3.93
N VAL A 93 -13.43 -5.93 -3.28
CA VAL A 93 -14.17 -6.59 -2.19
C VAL A 93 -14.38 -5.63 -1.02
N VAL A 94 -13.37 -4.86 -0.61
CA VAL A 94 -13.49 -3.88 0.48
C VAL A 94 -14.49 -2.79 0.11
N VAL A 95 -14.43 -2.25 -1.11
CA VAL A 95 -15.38 -1.22 -1.57
C VAL A 95 -16.81 -1.76 -1.58
N VAL A 96 -17.03 -2.97 -2.11
CA VAL A 96 -18.37 -3.59 -2.14
C VAL A 96 -18.87 -3.90 -0.74
N VAL A 97 -18.02 -4.44 0.15
CA VAL A 97 -18.41 -4.71 1.54
C VAL A 97 -18.78 -3.42 2.26
N VAL A 98 -17.97 -2.36 2.12
CA VAL A 98 -18.26 -1.05 2.71
C VAL A 98 -19.55 -0.48 2.14
N GLU A 99 -19.76 -0.55 0.83
CA GLU A 99 -21.00 -0.07 0.22
C GLU A 99 -22.21 -0.81 0.75
N VAL A 100 -22.14 -2.15 0.86
CA VAL A 100 -23.23 -2.96 1.41
C VAL A 100 -23.48 -2.63 2.89
N VAL A 101 -22.42 -2.47 3.70
CA VAL A 101 -22.56 -2.11 5.11
C VAL A 101 -23.14 -0.71 5.28
N VAL A 102 -22.66 0.28 4.53
CA VAL A 102 -23.20 1.65 4.57
C VAL A 102 -24.68 1.65 4.17
N VAL A 103 -25.04 0.93 3.11
CA VAL A 103 -26.44 0.80 2.68
C VAL A 103 -27.28 0.10 3.76
N GLU A 104 -26.80 -1.00 4.34
CA GLU A 104 -27.50 -1.71 5.41
C GLU A 104 -27.73 -0.80 6.62
N VAL A 105 -26.69 -0.11 7.09
CA VAL A 105 -26.78 0.79 8.25
C VAL A 105 -27.71 1.98 7.94
N VAL A 106 -27.69 2.55 6.74
CA VAL A 106 -28.62 3.60 6.31
C VAL A 106 -30.06 3.08 6.31
N VAL A 107 -30.31 1.87 5.77
CA VAL A 107 -31.64 1.27 5.76
C VAL A 107 -32.13 1.04 7.18
N VAL A 108 -31.30 0.47 8.06
CA VAL A 108 -31.64 0.29 9.48
C VAL A 108 -31.95 1.63 10.14
N LEU A 109 -31.13 2.66 9.92
CA LEU A 109 -31.36 4.01 10.43
C LEU A 109 -32.71 4.57 9.97
N VAL A 110 -33.00 4.48 8.67
CA VAL A 110 -34.27 4.97 8.11
C VAL A 110 -35.44 4.21 8.71
N VAL A 111 -35.35 2.89 8.82
CA VAL A 111 -36.40 2.06 9.46
C VAL A 111 -36.60 2.46 10.92
N VAL A 112 -35.53 2.62 11.69
CA VAL A 112 -35.62 3.05 13.10
C VAL A 112 -36.27 4.43 13.21
N VAL A 113 -35.85 5.40 12.40
CA VAL A 113 -36.45 6.74 12.40
C VAL A 113 -37.93 6.69 12.03
N VAL A 114 -38.30 5.93 10.99
CA VAL A 114 -39.70 5.78 10.57
C VAL A 114 -40.53 5.12 11.66
N VAL A 115 -40.05 4.04 12.28
CA VAL A 115 -40.74 3.35 13.38
C VAL A 115 -40.94 4.30 14.56
N VAL A 116 -39.89 5.01 14.98
CA VAL A 116 -39.98 5.99 16.07
C VAL A 116 -41.00 7.09 15.75
N VAL A 117 -40.99 7.64 14.53
CA VAL A 117 -41.97 8.67 14.12
C VAL A 117 -43.39 8.10 14.13
N VAL A 118 -43.60 6.89 13.60
CA VAL A 118 -44.91 6.23 13.58
C VAL A 118 -45.41 5.98 15.01
N ASP A 119 -44.58 5.44 15.90
CA ASP A 119 -44.92 5.19 17.29
C ASP A 119 -45.35 6.48 18.00
N VAL A 120 -44.64 7.57 17.76
CA VAL A 120 -44.97 8.89 18.31
C VAL A 120 -46.31 9.38 17.80
N VAL A 121 -46.55 9.32 16.50
CA VAL A 121 -47.84 9.73 15.92
C VAL A 121 -48.97 8.89 16.50
N VAL A 122 -48.78 7.58 16.64
CA VAL A 122 -49.77 6.64 17.21
C VAL A 122 -50.07 6.95 18.67
N ILE A 123 -49.08 7.38 19.46
CA ILE A 123 -49.29 7.79 20.86
C ILE A 123 -49.92 9.19 20.97
N LEU A 124 -49.52 10.14 20.11
CA LEU A 124 -50.00 11.52 20.15
C LEU A 124 -51.46 11.66 19.68
N LEU A 125 -51.87 10.93 18.64
CA LEU A 125 -53.23 10.99 18.10
C LEU A 125 -54.34 10.77 19.16
N PRO A 126 -54.34 9.68 19.95
CA PRO A 126 -55.36 9.45 20.97
C PRO A 126 -55.30 10.50 22.09
N LEU A 127 -54.12 11.00 22.45
CA LEU A 127 -53.97 12.08 23.44
C LEU A 127 -54.66 13.37 22.97
N ILE A 128 -54.48 13.74 21.70
CA ILE A 128 -55.13 14.92 21.10
C ILE A 128 -56.66 14.72 21.05
N VAL A 129 -57.13 13.54 20.66
CA VAL A 129 -58.57 13.23 20.60
C VAL A 129 -59.21 13.26 22.00
N VAL A 130 -58.56 12.66 23.00
CA VAL A 130 -59.05 12.68 24.40
C VAL A 130 -59.11 14.10 24.94
N ALA A 131 -58.10 14.92 24.68
CA ALA A 131 -58.10 16.33 25.09
C ALA A 131 -59.27 17.10 24.44
N ALA A 132 -59.49 16.94 23.13
CA ALA A 132 -60.59 17.59 22.41
C ALA A 132 -61.97 17.16 22.92
N VAL A 133 -62.16 15.88 23.28
CA VAL A 133 -63.43 15.40 23.84
C VAL A 133 -63.64 15.89 25.28
N ALA A 134 -62.58 15.96 26.08
CA ALA A 134 -62.65 16.44 27.46
C ALA A 134 -63.12 17.91 27.54
N GLU A 135 -62.69 18.76 26.59
CA GLU A 135 -63.13 20.16 26.48
C GLU A 135 -64.64 20.30 26.24
N VAL A 136 -65.24 19.34 25.53
CA VAL A 136 -66.67 19.38 25.16
C VAL A 136 -67.57 18.76 26.24
N VAL A 137 -67.06 17.79 27.01
CA VAL A 137 -67.90 16.92 27.87
C VAL A 137 -67.80 17.25 29.36
N VAL A 138 -66.68 17.77 29.84
CA VAL A 138 -66.43 17.97 31.28
C VAL A 138 -66.60 19.44 31.67
N THR A 139 -66.84 19.73 32.95
CA THR A 139 -66.82 21.10 33.47
C THR A 139 -65.46 21.76 33.20
N THR A 140 -65.47 23.07 32.96
CA THR A 140 -64.28 23.84 32.53
C THR A 140 -63.05 23.60 33.40
N ALA A 141 -63.23 23.48 34.72
CA ALA A 141 -62.14 23.25 35.66
C ALA A 141 -61.43 21.88 35.50
N VAL A 142 -62.13 20.83 35.08
CA VAL A 142 -61.52 19.51 34.88
C VAL A 142 -60.85 19.42 33.50
N ALA A 143 -61.44 20.07 32.50
CA ALA A 143 -60.86 20.16 31.15
C ALA A 143 -59.48 20.85 31.17
N GLU A 144 -59.32 21.91 31.97
CA GLU A 144 -58.05 22.63 32.14
C GLU A 144 -56.94 21.73 32.72
N ILE A 145 -57.24 20.95 33.76
CA ILE A 145 -56.27 20.02 34.37
C ILE A 145 -55.87 18.92 33.37
N VAL A 146 -56.82 18.36 32.65
CA VAL A 146 -56.54 17.31 31.63
C VAL A 146 -55.69 17.87 30.50
N ALA A 147 -55.98 19.09 30.03
CA ALA A 147 -55.19 19.74 28.99
C ALA A 147 -53.73 19.95 29.43
N VAL A 148 -53.48 20.40 30.67
CA VAL A 148 -52.13 20.58 31.22
C VAL A 148 -51.39 19.24 31.32
N VAL A 149 -52.05 18.17 31.79
CA VAL A 149 -51.42 16.84 31.86
C VAL A 149 -51.06 16.33 30.47
N VAL A 150 -51.95 16.50 29.48
CA VAL A 150 -51.70 16.08 28.10
C VAL A 150 -50.55 16.86 27.48
N THR A 151 -50.49 18.19 27.66
CA THR A 151 -49.40 19.00 27.10
C THR A 151 -48.03 18.63 27.70
N VAL A 152 -47.98 18.34 29.01
CA VAL A 152 -46.75 17.85 29.66
C VAL A 152 -46.33 16.50 29.10
N VAL A 153 -47.25 15.53 28.99
CA VAL A 153 -46.95 14.19 28.46
C VAL A 153 -46.48 14.26 27.01
N VAL A 154 -47.16 15.05 26.18
CA VAL A 154 -46.78 15.28 24.78
C VAL A 154 -45.40 15.92 24.69
N GLY A 155 -45.12 16.95 25.49
CA GLY A 155 -43.81 17.60 25.54
C GLY A 155 -42.68 16.65 25.91
N VAL A 156 -42.86 15.84 26.96
CA VAL A 156 -41.88 14.83 27.39
C VAL A 156 -41.64 13.78 26.29
N LEU A 157 -42.70 13.31 25.62
CA LEU A 157 -42.58 12.35 24.52
C LEU A 157 -41.80 12.93 23.33
N VAL A 158 -42.10 14.17 22.94
CA VAL A 158 -41.40 14.85 21.83
C VAL A 158 -39.91 15.04 22.15
N VAL A 159 -39.58 15.47 23.38
CA VAL A 159 -38.18 15.61 23.82
C VAL A 159 -37.45 14.28 23.83
N ALA A 160 -38.07 13.22 24.37
CA ALA A 160 -37.46 11.89 24.41
C ALA A 160 -37.15 11.35 23.01
N VAL A 161 -38.09 11.51 22.07
CA VAL A 161 -37.95 11.08 20.67
C VAL A 161 -36.84 11.83 19.96
N PHE A 162 -36.79 13.14 20.19
CA PHE A 162 -35.75 13.99 19.63
C PHE A 162 -34.37 13.57 20.13
N ILE A 163 -34.21 13.31 21.43
CA ILE A 163 -32.96 12.79 22.02
C ILE A 163 -32.59 11.44 21.39
N VAL A 164 -33.54 10.51 21.23
CA VAL A 164 -33.28 9.21 20.60
C VAL A 164 -32.80 9.38 19.16
N ALA A 165 -33.49 10.17 18.33
CA ALA A 165 -33.11 10.41 16.94
C ALA A 165 -31.69 10.98 16.81
N VAL A 166 -31.33 11.89 17.72
CA VAL A 166 -30.04 12.57 17.82
C VAL A 166 -28.92 11.61 18.21
N VAL A 167 -29.17 10.75 19.20
CA VAL A 167 -28.23 9.71 19.62
C VAL A 167 -28.00 8.71 18.47
N VAL A 168 -29.06 8.28 17.80
CA VAL A 168 -28.96 7.33 16.67
C VAL A 168 -28.18 7.96 15.50
N LEU A 169 -28.44 9.24 15.17
CA LEU A 169 -27.67 9.98 14.16
C LEU A 169 -26.18 10.07 14.54
N PHE A 170 -25.87 10.35 15.81
CA PHE A 170 -24.49 10.40 16.28
C PHE A 170 -23.77 9.06 16.14
N VAL A 171 -24.41 7.97 16.58
CA VAL A 171 -23.86 6.61 16.44
C VAL A 171 -23.61 6.26 14.98
N PHE A 172 -24.55 6.61 14.09
CA PHE A 172 -24.40 6.42 12.65
C PHE A 172 -23.17 7.14 12.09
N VAL A 173 -23.00 8.43 12.42
CA VAL A 173 -21.87 9.23 11.96
C VAL A 173 -20.55 8.64 12.45
N VAL A 174 -20.49 8.21 13.71
CA VAL A 174 -19.29 7.59 14.29
C VAL A 174 -18.97 6.27 13.58
N ALA A 175 -19.97 5.42 13.33
CA ALA A 175 -19.78 4.15 12.62
C ALA A 175 -19.20 4.35 11.20
N VAL A 176 -19.80 5.23 10.39
CA VAL A 176 -19.33 5.56 9.04
C VAL A 176 -17.91 6.14 9.07
N SER A 177 -17.60 6.97 10.09
CA SER A 177 -16.26 7.54 10.25
C SER A 177 -15.20 6.47 10.55
N LEU A 178 -15.52 5.49 11.39
CA LEU A 178 -14.62 4.39 11.73
C LEU A 178 -14.31 3.51 10.51
N GLU A 179 -15.32 3.20 9.69
CA GLU A 179 -15.14 2.44 8.45
C GLU A 179 -14.21 3.18 7.47
N ALA A 180 -14.42 4.49 7.29
CA ALA A 180 -13.55 5.31 6.45
C ALA A 180 -12.08 5.27 6.92
N VAL A 181 -11.85 5.34 8.23
CA VAL A 181 -10.50 5.26 8.80
C VAL A 181 -9.85 3.90 8.52
N VAL A 182 -10.60 2.80 8.66
CA VAL A 182 -10.08 1.45 8.36
C VAL A 182 -9.65 1.34 6.89
N ILE A 183 -10.44 1.88 5.96
CA ILE A 183 -10.11 1.88 4.52
C ILE A 183 -8.84 2.69 4.25
N VAL A 184 -8.70 3.86 4.88
CA VAL A 184 -7.48 4.67 4.72
C VAL A 184 -6.25 3.92 5.22
N ILE A 185 -6.35 3.25 6.37
CA ILE A 185 -5.23 2.47 6.93
C ILE A 185 -4.87 1.31 5.99
N THR A 186 -5.85 0.57 5.46
CA THR A 186 -5.58 -0.54 4.55
C THR A 186 -4.91 -0.07 3.25
N LEU A 187 -5.37 1.05 2.68
CA LEU A 187 -4.73 1.66 1.51
C LEU A 187 -3.29 2.08 1.78
N VAL A 188 -3.03 2.69 2.94
CA VAL A 188 -1.65 3.06 3.34
C VAL A 188 -0.78 1.82 3.50
N THR A 189 -1.29 0.76 4.13
CA THR A 189 -0.51 -0.49 4.29
C THR A 189 -0.15 -1.12 2.94
N VAL A 190 -1.10 -1.20 2.01
CA VAL A 190 -0.87 -1.75 0.67
C VAL A 190 0.14 -0.88 -0.11
N ALA A 191 0.03 0.44 -0.01
CA ALA A 191 0.97 1.35 -0.64
C ALA A 191 2.40 1.19 -0.09
N LEU A 192 2.54 1.06 1.23
CA LEU A 192 3.84 0.82 1.88
C LEU A 192 4.43 -0.52 1.46
N GLU A 193 3.64 -1.59 1.42
CA GLU A 193 4.07 -2.90 0.93
C GLU A 193 4.57 -2.82 -0.51
N ALA A 194 3.83 -2.13 -1.39
CA ALA A 194 4.23 -1.94 -2.79
C ALA A 194 5.56 -1.15 -2.91
N VAL A 195 5.77 -0.12 -2.08
CA VAL A 195 7.03 0.64 -2.05
C VAL A 195 8.20 -0.25 -1.60
N VAL A 196 8.01 -1.08 -0.56
CA VAL A 196 9.05 -2.01 -0.07
C VAL A 196 9.41 -3.04 -1.13
N VAL A 197 8.40 -3.66 -1.76
CA VAL A 197 8.62 -4.63 -2.85
C VAL A 197 9.33 -3.95 -4.03
N GLY A 198 8.88 -2.75 -4.42
CA GLY A 198 9.51 -1.97 -5.48
C GLY A 198 10.98 -1.68 -5.20
N ALA A 199 11.32 -1.27 -3.97
CA ALA A 199 12.70 -1.02 -3.56
C ALA A 199 13.57 -2.29 -3.61
N ILE A 200 13.05 -3.43 -3.17
CA ILE A 200 13.76 -4.72 -3.24
C ILE A 200 14.02 -5.12 -4.69
N VAL A 201 13.02 -5.00 -5.56
CA VAL A 201 13.15 -5.31 -6.99
C VAL A 201 14.22 -4.43 -7.63
N VAL A 202 14.20 -3.12 -7.36
CA VAL A 202 15.22 -2.20 -7.88
C VAL A 202 16.60 -2.58 -7.35
N LEU A 203 16.74 -2.92 -6.07
CA LEU A 203 18.03 -3.32 -5.50
C LEU A 203 18.58 -4.60 -6.18
N VAL A 204 17.73 -5.61 -6.38
CA VAL A 204 18.08 -6.88 -7.04
C VAL A 204 18.45 -6.68 -8.51
N VAL A 205 17.79 -5.76 -9.23
CA VAL A 205 18.09 -5.48 -10.65
C VAL A 205 19.32 -4.59 -10.80
N VAL A 206 19.53 -3.62 -9.92
CA VAL A 206 20.64 -2.66 -10.01
C VAL A 206 21.98 -3.28 -9.57
N LEU A 207 21.97 -4.21 -8.61
CA LEU A 207 23.17 -4.92 -8.16
C LEU A 207 23.99 -5.55 -9.31
N PRO A 208 23.42 -6.39 -10.20
CA PRO A 208 24.15 -6.98 -11.31
C PRO A 208 24.54 -5.94 -12.36
N VAL A 209 23.73 -4.91 -12.59
CA VAL A 209 24.02 -3.85 -13.57
C VAL A 209 25.25 -3.04 -13.19
N LYS A 210 25.45 -2.76 -11.90
CA LYS A 210 26.65 -2.07 -11.37
C LYS A 210 27.94 -2.86 -11.62
N VAL A 211 27.86 -4.19 -11.81
CA VAL A 211 29.03 -5.03 -12.10
C VAL A 211 29.42 -4.95 -13.59
N VAL A 212 28.47 -4.62 -14.47
CA VAL A 212 28.64 -4.74 -15.94
C VAL A 212 28.83 -3.40 -16.64
N ILE A 213 28.25 -2.30 -16.11
CA ILE A 213 28.19 -1.00 -16.80
C ILE A 213 28.84 0.09 -15.94
N LYS A 214 29.51 1.08 -16.59
CA LYS A 214 30.15 2.23 -15.92
C LYS A 214 29.18 2.93 -14.95
N VAL A 215 29.74 3.35 -13.81
CA VAL A 215 29.06 3.85 -12.62
C VAL A 215 28.07 5.00 -12.87
N GLU A 216 28.25 5.78 -13.94
CA GLU A 216 27.42 6.94 -14.28
C GLU A 216 25.96 6.58 -14.62
N ALA A 217 25.72 5.48 -15.34
CA ALA A 217 24.37 5.08 -15.71
C ALA A 217 23.55 4.57 -14.51
N ALA A 218 24.22 3.94 -13.54
CA ALA A 218 23.57 3.43 -12.33
C ALA A 218 23.05 4.56 -11.42
N VAL A 219 23.72 5.72 -11.40
CA VAL A 219 23.30 6.87 -10.59
C VAL A 219 21.98 7.44 -11.09
N VAL A 220 21.81 7.57 -12.41
CA VAL A 220 20.58 8.13 -13.01
C VAL A 220 19.37 7.26 -12.68
N VAL A 221 19.50 5.93 -12.80
CA VAL A 221 18.40 5.00 -12.47
C VAL A 221 18.00 5.09 -11.00
N VAL A 222 18.98 5.15 -10.09
CA VAL A 222 18.71 5.28 -8.65
C VAL A 222 18.00 6.60 -8.35
N VAL A 223 18.44 7.72 -8.94
CA VAL A 223 17.79 9.03 -8.73
C VAL A 223 16.35 9.00 -9.24
N VAL A 224 16.10 8.45 -10.44
CA VAL A 224 14.73 8.35 -10.98
C VAL A 224 13.84 7.50 -10.07
N VAL A 225 14.31 6.33 -9.60
CA VAL A 225 13.54 5.50 -8.66
C VAL A 225 13.25 6.25 -7.37
N VAL A 226 14.24 6.91 -6.79
CA VAL A 226 14.05 7.67 -5.54
C VAL A 226 13.04 8.79 -5.71
N VAL A 227 13.09 9.53 -6.82
CA VAL A 227 12.11 10.59 -7.13
C VAL A 227 10.70 10.01 -7.29
N VAL A 228 10.55 8.90 -8.03
CA VAL A 228 9.24 8.24 -8.21
C VAL A 228 8.68 7.77 -6.86
N VAL A 229 9.49 7.11 -6.04
CA VAL A 229 9.09 6.67 -4.69
C VAL A 229 8.71 7.86 -3.83
N LEU A 230 9.49 8.94 -3.85
CA LEU A 230 9.19 10.16 -3.09
C LEU A 230 7.86 10.77 -3.52
N VAL A 231 7.59 10.88 -4.84
CA VAL A 231 6.33 11.42 -5.35
C VAL A 231 5.15 10.55 -4.90
N VAL A 232 5.26 9.22 -4.99
CA VAL A 232 4.19 8.30 -4.54
C VAL A 232 3.93 8.49 -3.04
N VAL A 233 4.97 8.56 -2.22
CA VAL A 233 4.84 8.79 -0.77
C VAL A 233 4.16 10.14 -0.50
N VAL A 234 4.55 11.21 -1.18
CA VAL A 234 3.93 12.54 -1.02
C VAL A 234 2.45 12.49 -1.40
N VAL A 235 2.09 11.86 -2.52
CA VAL A 235 0.69 11.73 -2.95
C VAL A 235 -0.13 10.95 -1.92
N VAL A 236 0.37 9.82 -1.42
CA VAL A 236 -0.31 9.03 -0.38
C VAL A 236 -0.51 9.86 0.88
N VAL A 237 0.52 10.58 1.34
CA VAL A 237 0.41 11.45 2.53
C VAL A 237 -0.62 12.55 2.32
N VAL A 238 -0.64 13.22 1.16
CA VAL A 238 -1.63 14.25 0.85
C VAL A 238 -3.04 13.68 0.87
N VAL A 239 -3.28 12.52 0.26
CA VAL A 239 -4.59 11.86 0.26
C VAL A 239 -5.03 11.53 1.69
N VAL A 240 -4.15 10.94 2.50
CA VAL A 240 -4.45 10.62 3.91
C VAL A 240 -4.80 11.90 4.68
N VAL A 241 -4.02 12.96 4.53
CA VAL A 241 -4.29 14.24 5.20
C VAL A 241 -5.64 14.81 4.78
N VAL A 242 -5.97 14.81 3.50
CA VAL A 242 -7.26 15.30 3.00
C VAL A 242 -8.41 14.49 3.59
N VAL A 243 -8.32 13.16 3.61
CA VAL A 243 -9.38 12.32 4.18
C VAL A 243 -9.53 12.56 5.68
N VAL A 244 -8.43 12.65 6.42
CA VAL A 244 -8.46 12.95 7.87
C VAL A 244 -9.12 14.31 8.12
N VAL A 245 -8.76 15.35 7.35
CA VAL A 245 -9.38 16.68 7.49
C VAL A 245 -10.88 16.62 7.19
N MET A 246 -11.30 15.93 6.13
CA MET A 246 -12.73 15.77 5.81
C MET A 246 -13.49 15.06 6.93
N VAL A 247 -12.94 13.98 7.49
CA VAL A 247 -13.54 13.25 8.62
C VAL A 247 -13.68 14.15 9.85
N VAL A 248 -12.63 14.91 10.20
CA VAL A 248 -12.67 15.84 11.33
C VAL A 248 -13.74 16.90 11.13
N VAL A 249 -13.85 17.49 9.93
CA VAL A 249 -14.88 18.50 9.62
C VAL A 249 -16.29 17.93 9.77
N ILE A 250 -16.55 16.71 9.26
CA ILE A 250 -17.86 16.05 9.39
C ILE A 250 -18.20 15.82 10.87
N ILE A 251 -17.25 15.30 11.65
CA ILE A 251 -17.45 15.07 13.09
C ILE A 251 -17.77 16.38 13.82
N VAL A 252 -17.03 17.45 13.54
CA VAL A 252 -17.27 18.77 14.14
C VAL A 252 -18.67 19.29 13.80
N ILE A 253 -19.09 19.21 12.53
CA ILE A 253 -20.43 19.64 12.11
C ILE A 253 -21.50 18.85 12.86
N VAL A 254 -21.36 17.53 12.93
CA VAL A 254 -22.34 16.67 13.62
C VAL A 254 -22.39 17.02 15.10
N VAL A 255 -21.26 17.15 15.78
CA VAL A 255 -21.22 17.56 17.19
C VAL A 255 -21.87 18.94 17.39
N LEU A 256 -21.60 19.92 16.53
CA LEU A 256 -22.23 21.24 16.59
C LEU A 256 -23.75 21.14 16.43
N VAL A 257 -24.25 20.35 15.47
CA VAL A 257 -25.69 20.11 15.29
C VAL A 257 -26.30 19.47 16.53
N LEU A 258 -25.65 18.45 17.11
CA LEU A 258 -26.12 17.79 18.34
C LEU A 258 -26.18 18.77 19.51
N VAL A 259 -25.19 19.66 19.65
CA VAL A 259 -25.20 20.69 20.69
C VAL A 259 -26.36 21.66 20.49
N VAL A 260 -26.58 22.17 19.27
CA VAL A 260 -27.70 23.07 18.95
C VAL A 260 -29.03 22.41 19.28
N VAL A 261 -29.20 21.18 18.85
CA VAL A 261 -30.35 20.32 19.14
C VAL A 261 -30.59 20.22 20.65
N VAL A 262 -29.58 19.80 21.43
CA VAL A 262 -29.70 19.64 22.88
C VAL A 262 -30.08 20.97 23.54
N VAL A 263 -29.46 22.07 23.13
CA VAL A 263 -29.77 23.41 23.63
C VAL A 263 -31.22 23.80 23.34
N VAL A 264 -31.69 23.59 22.10
CA VAL A 264 -33.09 23.85 21.73
C VAL A 264 -34.04 22.98 22.54
N ALA A 265 -33.74 21.70 22.74
CA ALA A 265 -34.56 20.81 23.54
C ALA A 265 -34.67 21.26 25.00
N ILE A 266 -33.58 21.78 25.58
CA ILE A 266 -33.57 22.34 26.94
C ILE A 266 -34.46 23.59 27.00
N PHE A 267 -34.31 24.54 26.08
CA PHE A 267 -35.13 25.75 26.06
C PHE A 267 -36.62 25.43 25.91
N VAL A 268 -36.98 24.51 25.01
CA VAL A 268 -38.38 24.07 24.84
C VAL A 268 -38.90 23.42 26.12
N ALA A 269 -38.09 22.59 26.79
CA ALA A 269 -38.48 21.99 28.06
C ALA A 269 -38.70 23.05 29.16
N GLU A 270 -37.83 24.06 29.26
CA GLU A 270 -37.96 25.16 30.22
C GLU A 270 -39.21 26.00 29.96
N GLU A 271 -39.54 26.30 28.70
CA GLU A 271 -40.77 27.02 28.33
C GLU A 271 -42.03 26.24 28.73
N VAL A 272 -42.04 24.91 28.53
CA VAL A 272 -43.17 24.06 28.94
C VAL A 272 -43.33 24.02 30.46
N VAL A 273 -42.23 23.94 31.21
CA VAL A 273 -42.25 24.00 32.69
C VAL A 273 -42.72 25.36 33.21
N ALA A 274 -42.31 26.46 32.56
CA ALA A 274 -42.74 27.80 32.94
C ALA A 274 -44.24 28.03 32.69
N VAL A 275 -44.77 27.57 31.55
CA VAL A 275 -46.21 27.67 31.24
C VAL A 275 -47.04 26.84 32.21
N THR A 276 -46.61 25.62 32.53
CA THR A 276 -47.33 24.72 33.46
C THR A 276 -47.32 25.21 34.90
N ALA A 277 -46.29 25.92 35.36
CA ALA A 277 -46.27 26.51 36.68
C ALA A 277 -47.14 27.79 36.79
N ALA A 278 -47.47 28.43 35.67
CA ALA A 278 -48.23 29.68 35.63
C ALA A 278 -49.76 29.49 35.58
N VAL A 279 -50.23 28.30 35.21
CA VAL A 279 -51.65 27.89 35.16
C VAL A 279 -52.08 27.32 36.51
#